data_AF-A0A9W9TFJ3-F1
#
_entry.id   AF-A0A9W9TFJ3-F1
#
_cell.length_a   1.000
_cell.length_b   1.000
_cell.length_c   1.000
_cell.angle_alpha   90.00
_cell.angle_beta   90.00
_cell.angle_gamma   90.00
#
_symmetry.space_group_name_H-M   'P 1'
#
loop_
_entity.id
_entity.type
_entity.pdbx_description
1 polymer ?
#
loop_
_entity_poly.entity_id
_entity_poly.type
_entity_poly.pdbx_seq_one_letter_code
_entity_poly.pdbx_strand_id
1 'polypeptide(L)'
;MTGRPPSIGETYCTAPLRETCEEEDKRDRPAEQLITDQRFQNIFASSVAIEGSADLARKYTMSHANLAQHGSSKRKSNKNSTQSTRRIPIHDMSYSLYMVDLAFFIREAVNTLYSPGATRRSCFEIEIMISTFNSKADNWFSHLPAEFRVVEVEETRPFVRERAGLAFRFYSAKIIILWPCLCRFTQSPSPGSICKSMATLCVHVAGQMIDLLPDGIDVAWLYRDTPWWCVLHYIMQSTSVLLMALLNQSQLGTSTTVSIGEKVEKAIRWLGEMSTKDPSSRRAWLLCRDLYSRLGSRLDAGC
;
A
#
# COMPACT_ATOMS: atom_id res chain seq x y z
N MET A 1 -0.65 25.71 25.83
CA MET A 1 -0.71 25.68 24.36
C MET A 1 0.26 24.62 23.86
N THR A 2 -0.24 23.43 23.53
CA THR A 2 0.59 22.35 22.98
C THR A 2 0.78 22.57 21.48
N GLY A 3 1.97 23.01 21.07
CA GLY A 3 2.33 23.38 19.70
C GLY A 3 2.53 22.22 18.74
N ARG A 4 1.62 21.23 18.72
CA ARG A 4 1.60 20.20 17.67
C ARG A 4 0.59 20.59 16.60
N PRO A 5 1.02 20.82 15.35
CA PRO A 5 0.10 21.13 14.26
C PRO A 5 -0.85 19.94 14.00
N PRO A 6 -2.10 20.19 13.61
CA PRO A 6 -3.14 19.18 13.46
C PRO A 6 -2.94 18.26 12.23
N SER A 7 -1.96 18.55 11.36
CA SER A 7 -1.55 17.64 10.28
C SER A 7 -0.14 17.98 9.76
N ILE A 8 0.57 16.98 9.25
CA ILE A 8 1.83 17.16 8.52
C ILE A 8 1.50 17.67 7.11
N GLY A 9 1.68 18.96 6.88
CA GLY A 9 1.69 19.57 5.54
C GLY A 9 3.06 19.41 4.87
N GLU A 10 3.10 19.39 3.53
CA GLU A 10 4.36 19.34 2.74
C GLU A 10 5.35 20.44 3.11
N THR A 11 4.87 21.59 3.57
CA THR A 11 5.68 22.74 4.03
C THR A 11 6.52 22.46 5.28
N TYR A 12 6.26 21.36 5.99
CA TYR A 12 7.01 20.96 7.19
C TYR A 12 7.99 19.81 6.93
N CYS A 13 8.04 19.28 5.70
CA CYS A 13 9.05 18.30 5.30
C CYS A 13 10.32 19.03 4.84
N THR A 14 11.22 19.33 5.77
CA THR A 14 12.56 19.85 5.48
C THR A 14 13.62 18.77 5.34
N ALA A 15 13.23 17.49 5.48
CA ALA A 15 14.14 16.38 5.28
C ALA A 15 14.48 16.28 3.79
N PRO A 16 15.76 16.43 3.39
CA PRO A 16 16.17 16.08 2.03
C PRO A 16 15.80 14.61 1.77
N LEU A 17 15.42 14.27 0.53
CA LEU A 17 15.14 12.89 0.16
C LEU A 17 16.30 12.00 0.65
N ARG A 18 15.98 10.92 1.38
CA ARG A 18 16.99 9.95 1.77
C ARG A 18 17.64 9.42 0.50
N GLU A 19 18.91 9.77 0.30
CA GLU A 19 19.81 8.94 -0.49
C GLU A 19 19.66 7.52 0.05
N THR A 20 19.33 6.57 -0.83
CA THR A 20 19.17 5.17 -0.47
C THR A 20 20.43 4.74 0.25
N CYS A 21 20.31 4.47 1.55
CA CYS A 21 21.43 4.14 2.40
C CYS A 21 22.03 2.84 1.86
N GLU A 22 23.21 2.93 1.23
CA GLU A 22 24.00 1.76 0.88
C GLU A 22 24.40 1.09 2.20
N GLU A 23 23.73 -0.01 2.55
CA GLU A 23 24.27 -0.96 3.51
C GLU A 23 25.53 -1.58 2.87
N GLU A 24 26.67 -1.11 3.34
CA GLU A 24 28.04 -1.60 3.10
C GLU A 24 28.61 -1.49 1.67
N ASP A 25 29.35 -0.40 1.39
CA ASP A 25 30.83 -0.39 1.29
C ASP A 25 31.33 0.89 0.56
N LYS A 26 32.17 1.68 1.26
CA LYS A 26 33.09 2.72 0.77
C LYS A 26 32.59 4.04 0.14
N ARG A 27 32.67 5.07 1.00
CA ARG A 27 33.28 6.41 0.84
C ARG A 27 33.66 6.94 -0.58
N ASP A 28 33.23 8.19 -0.79
CA ASP A 28 33.69 9.23 -1.73
C ASP A 28 33.16 9.22 -3.19
N ARG A 29 32.13 10.06 -3.47
CA ARG A 29 32.12 11.18 -4.46
C ARG A 29 30.71 11.78 -4.73
N PRO A 30 30.62 13.02 -5.30
CA PRO A 30 29.44 13.89 -5.15
C PRO A 30 28.30 13.59 -6.14
N ALA A 31 27.08 13.56 -5.61
CA ALA A 31 25.81 13.18 -6.24
C ALA A 31 25.20 14.21 -7.21
N GLU A 32 25.99 15.10 -7.82
CA GLU A 32 25.43 16.27 -8.53
C GLU A 32 25.24 16.08 -10.06
N GLN A 33 25.67 14.98 -10.65
CA GLN A 33 25.62 14.80 -12.13
C GLN A 33 24.49 13.90 -12.65
N LEU A 34 23.78 13.16 -11.79
CA LEU A 34 22.67 12.31 -12.22
C LEU A 34 21.32 13.03 -12.32
N ILE A 35 21.19 14.22 -11.73
CA ILE A 35 19.94 14.99 -11.66
C ILE A 35 19.67 15.78 -12.97
N THR A 36 20.68 15.94 -13.83
CA THR A 36 20.63 16.83 -15.01
C THR A 36 20.32 16.12 -16.32
N ASP A 37 20.09 14.81 -16.32
CA ASP A 37 19.91 14.06 -17.57
C ASP A 37 18.48 14.21 -18.13
N GLN A 38 18.37 15.06 -19.17
CA GLN A 38 17.16 15.43 -19.89
C GLN A 38 16.32 14.23 -20.36
N ARG A 39 16.93 13.06 -20.56
CA ARG A 39 16.22 11.84 -20.97
C ARG A 39 15.36 11.26 -19.86
N PHE A 40 15.82 11.34 -18.61
CA PHE A 40 15.07 10.88 -17.43
C PHE A 40 13.85 11.77 -17.17
N GLN A 41 13.98 13.09 -17.40
CA GLN A 41 12.87 14.04 -17.28
C GLN A 41 11.74 13.78 -18.29
N ASN A 42 12.06 13.34 -19.52
CA ASN A 42 11.06 13.07 -20.55
C ASN A 42 10.32 11.73 -20.33
N ILE A 43 11.02 10.70 -19.84
CA ILE A 43 10.39 9.43 -19.44
C ILE A 43 9.52 9.65 -18.19
N PHE A 44 9.99 10.47 -17.23
CA PHE A 44 9.24 10.86 -16.05
C PHE A 44 7.96 11.66 -16.40
N ALA A 45 8.06 12.66 -17.28
CA ALA A 45 6.91 13.46 -17.69
C ALA A 45 5.83 12.65 -18.43
N SER A 46 6.22 11.61 -19.17
CA SER A 46 5.27 10.73 -19.88
C SER A 46 4.63 9.69 -18.95
N SER A 47 5.34 9.20 -17.93
CA SER A 47 4.78 8.26 -16.94
C SER A 47 3.92 8.94 -15.85
N VAL A 48 4.17 10.22 -15.57
CA VAL A 48 3.43 11.03 -14.57
C VAL A 48 2.19 11.71 -15.19
N ALA A 49 2.02 11.66 -16.51
CA ALA A 49 0.86 12.19 -17.22
C ALA A 49 -0.40 11.29 -17.07
N ILE A 50 -0.61 10.71 -15.90
CA ILE A 50 -1.94 10.25 -15.48
C ILE A 50 -2.67 11.49 -14.97
N GLU A 51 -3.79 11.83 -15.61
CA GLU A 51 -4.60 13.03 -15.37
C GLU A 51 -4.96 13.17 -13.87
N GLY A 52 -4.15 13.97 -13.18
CA GLY A 52 -4.19 14.15 -11.73
C GLY A 52 -2.85 14.60 -11.14
N SER A 53 -1.72 14.30 -11.79
CA SER A 53 -0.37 14.61 -11.29
C SER A 53 0.44 15.60 -12.17
N ALA A 54 -0.22 16.31 -13.09
CA ALA A 54 0.43 17.35 -13.90
C ALA A 54 0.94 18.54 -13.04
N ASP A 55 0.32 18.79 -11.90
CA ASP A 55 0.74 19.84 -10.95
C ASP A 55 2.01 19.48 -10.18
N LEU A 56 2.27 18.19 -9.93
CA LEU A 56 3.49 17.73 -9.26
C LEU A 56 4.70 17.87 -10.19
N ALA A 57 4.53 17.50 -11.46
CA ALA A 57 5.55 17.68 -12.49
C ALA A 57 5.91 19.17 -12.67
N ARG A 58 4.92 20.08 -12.74
CA ARG A 58 5.19 21.54 -12.83
C ARG A 58 5.89 22.12 -11.60
N LYS A 59 5.52 21.68 -10.39
CA LYS A 59 6.17 22.15 -9.16
C LYS A 59 7.64 21.72 -9.08
N TYR A 60 7.95 20.52 -9.57
CA TYR A 60 9.33 20.02 -9.66
C TYR A 60 10.17 20.81 -10.67
N THR A 61 9.64 21.10 -11.87
CA THR A 61 10.40 21.82 -12.91
C THR A 61 10.70 23.28 -12.53
N MET A 62 9.80 23.96 -11.83
CA MET A 62 10.03 25.36 -11.41
C MET A 62 11.02 25.51 -10.25
N SER A 63 11.11 24.52 -9.35
CA SER A 63 12.05 24.60 -8.22
C SER A 63 13.52 24.50 -8.66
N HIS A 64 13.81 23.86 -9.80
CA HIS A 64 15.17 23.69 -10.32
C HIS A 64 15.63 24.80 -11.28
N ALA A 65 14.71 25.60 -11.85
CA ALA A 65 15.07 26.70 -12.74
C ALA A 65 15.73 27.89 -12.01
N ASN A 66 15.50 28.03 -10.70
CA ASN A 66 15.96 29.18 -9.91
C ASN A 66 17.38 29.03 -9.31
N LEU A 67 18.08 27.91 -9.56
CA LEU A 67 19.45 27.72 -9.08
C LEU A 67 20.53 27.88 -10.16
N ALA A 68 20.16 28.10 -11.42
CA ALA A 68 21.08 28.18 -12.55
C ALA A 68 21.22 29.61 -13.11
N GLN A 69 21.59 30.56 -12.26
CA GLN A 69 22.13 31.84 -12.71
C GLN A 69 23.31 32.27 -11.84
N HIS A 70 24.51 31.82 -12.19
CA HIS A 70 25.74 32.64 -12.17
C HIS A 70 26.93 31.79 -12.64
N GLY A 71 27.71 32.31 -13.59
CA GLY A 71 29.07 31.82 -13.88
C GLY A 71 29.35 31.49 -15.33
N SER A 72 29.68 32.51 -16.12
CA SER A 72 30.38 32.36 -17.40
C SER A 72 31.86 32.02 -17.14
N SER A 73 32.36 30.89 -17.67
CA SER A 73 33.78 30.79 -18.08
C SER A 73 34.02 29.64 -19.07
N LYS A 74 34.89 29.91 -20.05
CA LYS A 74 35.27 29.08 -21.20
C LYS A 74 36.36 28.05 -20.85
N ARG A 75 36.38 26.96 -21.65
CA ARG A 75 37.51 26.04 -21.99
C ARG A 75 37.90 25.04 -20.89
N LYS A 76 38.31 23.79 -21.17
CA LYS A 76 38.84 23.10 -22.36
C LYS A 76 38.54 21.59 -22.22
N SER A 77 38.33 20.92 -23.36
CA SER A 77 38.29 19.47 -23.50
C SER A 77 39.59 18.83 -23.00
N ASN A 78 39.50 17.83 -22.13
CA ASN A 78 40.51 16.79 -22.07
C ASN A 78 39.83 15.44 -21.84
N LYS A 79 40.04 14.53 -22.79
CA LYS A 79 39.59 13.16 -22.76
C LYS A 79 40.45 12.38 -21.76
N ASN A 80 39.88 11.29 -21.25
CA ASN A 80 40.52 10.16 -20.54
C ASN A 80 40.21 10.10 -19.04
N SER A 81 39.04 9.57 -18.71
CA SER A 81 38.88 8.66 -17.58
C SER A 81 37.79 7.66 -17.93
N THR A 82 38.18 6.38 -18.07
CA THR A 82 37.28 5.22 -18.07
C THR A 82 36.67 5.10 -16.69
N GLN A 83 35.66 5.92 -16.41
CA GLN A 83 34.90 5.86 -15.17
C GLN A 83 33.73 4.90 -15.39
N SER A 84 33.91 3.68 -14.87
CA SER A 84 32.86 2.67 -14.73
C SER A 84 31.69 3.31 -13.99
N THR A 85 30.70 3.79 -14.76
CA THR A 85 29.46 4.36 -14.25
C THR A 85 28.66 3.20 -13.68
N ARG A 86 28.75 2.99 -12.37
CA ARG A 86 27.91 2.02 -11.67
C ARG A 86 26.48 2.58 -11.74
N ARG A 87 25.74 2.13 -12.76
CA ARG A 87 24.34 2.48 -12.95
C ARG A 87 23.58 1.99 -11.72
N ILE A 88 23.01 2.90 -10.94
CA ILE A 88 21.93 2.56 -10.02
C ILE A 88 20.92 1.77 -10.85
N PRO A 89 20.52 0.54 -10.46
CA PRO A 89 19.55 -0.21 -11.22
C PRO A 89 18.28 0.63 -11.31
N ILE A 90 17.90 1.00 -12.53
CA ILE A 90 16.75 1.86 -12.85
C ILE A 90 15.47 1.37 -12.14
N HIS A 91 15.40 0.07 -11.82
CA HIS A 91 14.30 -0.61 -11.16
C HIS A 91 14.07 -0.21 -9.67
N ASP A 92 15.10 0.07 -8.87
CA ASP A 92 14.94 0.41 -7.45
C ASP A 92 14.29 1.79 -7.25
N MET A 93 14.64 2.72 -8.15
CA MET A 93 14.05 4.05 -8.20
C MET A 93 12.57 3.98 -8.63
N SER A 94 12.23 3.10 -9.58
CA SER A 94 10.85 2.89 -10.02
C SER A 94 9.94 2.33 -8.91
N TYR A 95 10.37 1.31 -8.16
CA TYR A 95 9.59 0.77 -7.03
C TYR A 95 9.30 1.82 -5.96
N SER A 96 10.31 2.61 -5.60
CA SER A 96 10.16 3.66 -4.58
C SER A 96 9.13 4.72 -4.97
N LEU A 97 9.04 5.07 -6.26
CA LEU A 97 8.03 6.00 -6.78
C LEU A 97 6.62 5.43 -6.64
N TYR A 98 6.38 4.18 -7.05
CA TYR A 98 5.07 3.54 -6.89
C TYR A 98 4.62 3.43 -5.43
N MET A 99 5.58 3.25 -4.51
CA MET A 99 5.32 3.21 -3.08
C MET A 99 4.89 4.58 -2.53
N VAL A 100 5.52 5.66 -3.03
CA VAL A 100 5.16 7.05 -2.70
C VAL A 100 3.79 7.38 -3.28
N ASP A 101 3.51 7.00 -4.53
CA ASP A 101 2.21 7.21 -5.18
C ASP A 101 1.08 6.55 -4.38
N LEU A 102 1.25 5.29 -3.97
CA LEU A 102 0.29 4.61 -3.08
C LEU A 102 0.11 5.33 -1.75
N ALA A 103 1.18 5.85 -1.16
CA ALA A 103 1.09 6.58 0.10
C ALA A 103 0.30 7.89 -0.03
N PHE A 104 0.52 8.65 -1.11
CA PHE A 104 -0.28 9.85 -1.42
C PHE A 104 -1.73 9.50 -1.70
N PHE A 105 -1.98 8.43 -2.46
CA PHE A 105 -3.32 7.95 -2.76
C PHE A 105 -4.09 7.54 -1.49
N ILE A 106 -3.47 6.77 -0.59
CA ILE A 106 -4.05 6.41 0.71
C ILE A 106 -4.33 7.68 1.53
N ARG A 107 -3.39 8.64 1.56
CA ARG A 107 -3.56 9.92 2.27
C ARG A 107 -4.76 10.70 1.73
N GLU A 108 -4.91 10.81 0.42
CA GLU A 108 -6.04 11.48 -0.24
C GLU A 108 -7.37 10.80 0.12
N ALA A 109 -7.42 9.47 0.04
CA ALA A 109 -8.59 8.68 0.42
C ALA A 109 -8.96 8.89 1.89
N VAL A 110 -7.98 8.85 2.80
CA VAL A 110 -8.20 9.06 4.24
C VAL A 110 -8.73 10.47 4.51
N ASN A 111 -8.10 11.50 3.95
CA ASN A 111 -8.52 12.89 4.13
C ASN A 111 -9.93 13.14 3.55
N THR A 112 -10.32 12.40 2.52
CA THR A 112 -11.63 12.57 1.89
C THR A 112 -12.73 11.81 2.63
N LEU A 113 -12.51 10.52 2.88
CA LEU A 113 -13.51 9.60 3.41
C LEU A 113 -13.64 9.62 4.94
N TYR A 114 -12.57 9.99 5.64
CA TYR A 114 -12.51 9.94 7.11
C TYR A 114 -12.26 11.32 7.76
N SER A 115 -12.35 12.41 7.00
CA SER A 115 -12.28 13.76 7.59
C SER A 115 -13.46 14.02 8.53
N PRO A 116 -13.31 14.94 9.51
CA PRO A 116 -14.43 15.37 10.34
C PRO A 116 -15.64 15.83 9.51
N GLY A 117 -15.39 16.49 8.37
CA GLY A 117 -16.42 16.91 7.42
C GLY A 117 -17.14 15.75 6.71
N ALA A 118 -16.55 14.55 6.63
CA ALA A 118 -17.20 13.39 6.02
C ALA A 118 -18.46 12.96 6.77
N THR A 119 -18.51 13.17 8.09
CA THR A 119 -19.71 12.89 8.91
C THR A 119 -20.94 13.71 8.51
N ARG A 120 -20.73 14.85 7.84
CA ARG A 120 -21.81 15.74 7.39
C ARG A 120 -22.31 15.38 5.99
N ARG A 121 -21.62 14.49 5.28
CA ARG A 121 -22.02 14.06 3.93
C ARG A 121 -23.10 13.02 4.00
N SER A 122 -23.95 13.00 2.98
CA SER A 122 -24.94 11.96 2.82
C SER A 122 -24.28 10.60 2.55
N CYS A 123 -24.99 9.55 2.91
CA CYS A 123 -24.62 8.17 2.59
C CYS A 123 -24.28 7.98 1.10
N PHE A 124 -25.11 8.55 0.23
CA PHE A 124 -24.99 8.42 -1.22
C PHE A 124 -23.71 9.09 -1.74
N GLU A 125 -23.38 10.28 -1.25
CA GLU A 125 -22.12 10.96 -1.60
C GLU A 125 -20.91 10.15 -1.18
N ILE A 126 -20.94 9.54 0.02
CA ILE A 126 -19.84 8.67 0.49
C ILE A 126 -19.69 7.45 -0.42
N GLU A 127 -20.79 6.82 -0.84
CA GLU A 127 -20.76 5.66 -1.73
C GLU A 127 -20.19 5.98 -3.12
N ILE A 128 -20.51 7.16 -3.67
CA ILE A 128 -19.92 7.66 -4.93
C ILE A 128 -18.42 7.88 -4.76
N MET A 129 -17.99 8.55 -3.68
CA MET A 129 -16.57 8.80 -3.43
C MET A 129 -15.79 7.49 -3.29
N ILE A 130 -16.33 6.50 -2.54
CA ILE A 130 -15.72 5.18 -2.39
C ILE A 130 -15.58 4.48 -3.74
N SER A 131 -16.64 4.48 -4.55
CA SER A 131 -16.61 3.89 -5.89
C SER A 131 -15.57 4.57 -6.79
N THR A 132 -15.47 5.90 -6.71
CA THR A 132 -14.50 6.70 -7.46
C THR A 132 -13.07 6.37 -7.05
N PHE A 133 -12.78 6.31 -5.75
CA PHE A 133 -11.47 5.92 -5.24
C PHE A 133 -11.14 4.47 -5.60
N ASN A 134 -12.09 3.54 -5.53
CA ASN A 134 -11.85 2.16 -5.95
C ASN A 134 -11.46 2.09 -7.43
N SER A 135 -12.20 2.76 -8.32
CA SER A 135 -11.86 2.81 -9.74
C SER A 135 -10.50 3.45 -10.01
N LYS A 136 -10.14 4.51 -9.27
CA LYS A 136 -8.80 5.11 -9.34
C LYS A 136 -7.71 4.11 -8.91
N ALA A 137 -7.94 3.33 -7.85
CA ALA A 137 -7.00 2.29 -7.42
C ALA A 137 -6.81 1.21 -8.49
N ASP A 138 -7.91 0.74 -9.09
CA ASP A 138 -7.87 -0.27 -10.15
C ASP A 138 -7.14 0.25 -11.40
N ASN A 139 -7.36 1.53 -11.75
CA ASN A 139 -6.62 2.20 -12.81
C ASN A 139 -5.13 2.31 -12.49
N TRP A 140 -4.77 2.73 -11.27
CA TRP A 140 -3.37 2.79 -10.84
C TRP A 140 -2.69 1.42 -10.95
N PHE A 141 -3.34 0.34 -10.51
CA PHE A 141 -2.81 -1.02 -10.61
C PHE A 141 -2.61 -1.48 -12.05
N SER A 142 -3.50 -1.10 -12.96
CA SER A 142 -3.41 -1.47 -14.38
C SER A 142 -2.19 -0.86 -15.11
N HIS A 143 -1.69 0.28 -14.61
CA HIS A 143 -0.50 0.95 -15.14
C HIS A 143 0.81 0.41 -14.59
N LEU A 144 0.77 -0.52 -13.62
CA LEU A 144 1.99 -1.14 -13.12
C LEU A 144 2.69 -1.95 -14.23
N PRO A 145 4.02 -1.82 -14.37
CA PRO A 145 4.82 -2.68 -15.24
C PRO A 145 4.55 -4.16 -14.94
N ALA A 146 4.63 -5.00 -15.98
CA ALA A 146 4.33 -6.44 -15.83
C ALA A 146 5.21 -7.13 -14.78
N GLU A 147 6.44 -6.65 -14.61
CA GLU A 147 7.41 -7.08 -13.60
C GLU A 147 6.97 -6.80 -12.15
N PHE A 148 6.11 -5.82 -11.91
CA PHE A 148 5.54 -5.51 -10.59
C PHE A 148 4.13 -6.05 -10.39
N ARG A 149 3.56 -6.72 -11.40
CA ARG A 149 2.18 -7.21 -11.31
C ARG A 149 2.09 -8.42 -10.39
N VAL A 150 1.08 -8.41 -9.52
CA VAL A 150 0.91 -9.34 -8.38
C VAL A 150 0.26 -10.68 -8.79
N VAL A 151 0.04 -10.92 -10.08
CA VAL A 151 -0.92 -11.94 -10.54
C VAL A 151 -0.50 -13.40 -10.29
N GLU A 152 0.76 -13.69 -9.99
CA GLU A 152 1.19 -15.05 -9.60
C GLU A 152 2.40 -14.98 -8.67
N VAL A 153 2.32 -15.59 -7.48
CA VAL A 153 3.45 -15.81 -6.58
C VAL A 153 4.31 -16.96 -7.14
N GLU A 154 4.83 -16.78 -8.35
CA GLU A 154 5.95 -17.60 -8.83
C GLU A 154 7.21 -17.09 -8.13
N GLU A 155 7.72 -17.86 -7.17
CA GLU A 155 8.96 -17.58 -6.43
C GLU A 155 10.18 -17.40 -7.34
N THR A 156 10.10 -17.89 -8.59
CA THR A 156 11.15 -17.81 -9.60
C THR A 156 11.21 -16.45 -10.31
N ARG A 157 10.21 -15.58 -10.13
CA ARG A 157 10.23 -14.25 -10.76
C ARG A 157 11.10 -13.27 -9.97
N PRO A 158 11.87 -12.41 -10.66
CA PRO A 158 12.64 -11.37 -9.98
C PRO A 158 11.71 -10.40 -9.22
N PHE A 159 12.28 -9.65 -8.27
CA PHE A 159 11.59 -8.60 -7.51
C PHE A 159 10.47 -9.09 -6.59
N VAL A 160 10.61 -10.29 -6.00
CA VAL A 160 9.62 -10.88 -5.08
C VAL A 160 9.27 -9.90 -3.96
N ARG A 161 10.27 -9.23 -3.38
CA ARG A 161 10.10 -8.29 -2.26
C ARG A 161 9.34 -7.03 -2.65
N GLU A 162 9.67 -6.44 -3.79
CA GLU A 162 9.04 -5.23 -4.31
C GLU A 162 7.59 -5.53 -4.70
N ARG A 163 7.35 -6.67 -5.35
CA ARG A 163 6.01 -7.14 -5.71
C ARG A 163 5.14 -7.38 -4.48
N ALA A 164 5.65 -8.10 -3.48
CA ALA A 164 4.94 -8.32 -2.23
C ALA A 164 4.68 -6.99 -1.50
N GLY A 165 5.67 -6.11 -1.44
CA GLY A 165 5.54 -4.76 -0.85
C GLY A 165 4.44 -3.92 -1.48
N LEU A 166 4.38 -3.88 -2.82
CA LEU A 166 3.32 -3.19 -3.56
C LEU A 166 1.96 -3.87 -3.35
N ALA A 167 1.91 -5.20 -3.40
CA ALA A 167 0.69 -5.97 -3.21
C ALA A 167 0.02 -5.70 -1.86
N PHE A 168 0.78 -5.82 -0.76
CA PHE A 168 0.27 -5.55 0.59
C PHE A 168 -0.28 -4.13 0.72
N ARG A 169 0.44 -3.13 0.18
CA ARG A 169 0.01 -1.73 0.25
C ARG A 169 -1.20 -1.45 -0.63
N PHE A 170 -1.24 -2.01 -1.82
CA PHE A 170 -2.36 -1.87 -2.73
C PHE A 170 -3.64 -2.44 -2.11
N TYR A 171 -3.61 -3.67 -1.62
CA TYR A 171 -4.78 -4.25 -0.96
C TYR A 171 -5.13 -3.50 0.33
N SER A 172 -4.15 -2.98 1.07
CA SER A 172 -4.41 -2.15 2.25
C SER A 172 -5.14 -0.85 1.89
N ALA A 173 -4.72 -0.19 0.81
CA ALA A 173 -5.40 0.98 0.28
C ALA A 173 -6.85 0.66 -0.10
N LYS A 174 -7.08 -0.45 -0.81
CA LYS A 174 -8.43 -0.89 -1.17
C LYS A 174 -9.27 -1.19 0.05
N ILE A 175 -8.75 -1.87 1.08
CA ILE A 175 -9.48 -2.10 2.32
C ILE A 175 -9.86 -0.77 2.98
N ILE A 176 -8.93 0.17 3.11
CA ILE A 176 -9.19 1.49 3.71
C ILE A 176 -10.31 2.23 2.96
N ILE A 177 -10.31 2.16 1.62
CA ILE A 177 -11.34 2.81 0.79
C ILE A 177 -12.70 2.14 0.96
N LEU A 178 -12.75 0.81 1.00
CA LEU A 178 -13.99 0.04 0.98
C LEU A 178 -14.61 -0.17 2.38
N TRP A 179 -13.80 -0.05 3.44
CA TRP A 179 -14.19 -0.29 4.83
C TRP A 179 -15.46 0.45 5.30
N PRO A 180 -15.71 1.73 4.92
CA PRO A 180 -16.93 2.41 5.36
C PRO A 180 -18.20 1.73 4.84
N CYS A 181 -18.18 1.16 3.63
CA CYS A 181 -19.30 0.37 3.10
C CYS A 181 -19.47 -0.94 3.87
N LEU A 182 -18.38 -1.61 4.25
CA LEU A 182 -18.46 -2.81 5.09
C LEU A 182 -19.11 -2.52 6.44
N CYS A 183 -18.65 -1.49 7.16
CA CYS A 183 -19.25 -1.09 8.44
C CYS A 183 -20.77 -0.85 8.30
N ARG A 184 -21.18 -0.12 7.26
CA ARG A 184 -22.60 0.19 7.03
C ARG A 184 -23.42 -1.03 6.63
N PHE A 185 -22.84 -1.93 5.85
CA PHE A 185 -23.45 -3.21 5.51
C PHE A 185 -23.75 -4.06 6.75
N THR A 186 -22.89 -4.01 7.77
CA THR A 186 -23.11 -4.73 9.04
C THR A 186 -24.09 -4.03 10.00
N GLN A 187 -24.30 -2.72 9.85
CA GLN A 187 -25.12 -1.93 10.78
C GLN A 187 -26.53 -1.64 10.26
N SER A 188 -26.77 -1.75 8.96
CA SER A 188 -28.05 -1.44 8.33
C SER A 188 -28.72 -2.72 7.80
N PRO A 189 -30.02 -2.96 8.10
CA PRO A 189 -30.76 -4.09 7.55
C PRO A 189 -31.05 -3.98 6.05
N SER A 190 -30.97 -2.76 5.47
CA SER A 190 -31.20 -2.51 4.04
C SER A 190 -30.12 -1.58 3.47
N PRO A 191 -28.87 -2.07 3.30
CA PRO A 191 -27.82 -1.27 2.68
C PRO A 191 -28.15 -1.03 1.20
N GLY A 192 -27.75 0.14 0.68
CA GLY A 192 -27.84 0.43 -0.76
C GLY A 192 -27.08 -0.60 -1.60
N SER A 193 -27.50 -0.82 -2.84
CA SER A 193 -26.90 -1.82 -3.75
C SER A 193 -25.40 -1.58 -4.00
N ILE A 194 -24.99 -0.31 -4.08
CA ILE A 194 -23.58 0.10 -4.22
C ILE A 194 -22.81 -0.28 -2.96
N CYS A 195 -23.32 0.10 -1.77
CA CYS A 195 -22.71 -0.24 -0.49
C CYS A 195 -22.52 -1.75 -0.31
N LYS A 196 -23.54 -2.55 -0.65
CA LYS A 196 -23.46 -4.02 -0.62
C LYS A 196 -22.37 -4.56 -1.55
N SER A 197 -22.29 -4.04 -2.77
CA SER A 197 -21.26 -4.42 -3.75
C SER A 197 -19.85 -4.08 -3.23
N MET A 198 -19.65 -2.88 -2.71
CA MET A 198 -18.36 -2.43 -2.17
C MET A 198 -17.96 -3.16 -0.89
N ALA A 199 -18.92 -3.51 -0.02
CA ALA A 199 -18.68 -4.35 1.15
C ALA A 199 -18.22 -5.77 0.74
N THR A 200 -18.88 -6.36 -0.26
CA THR A 200 -18.50 -7.68 -0.81
C THR A 200 -17.09 -7.62 -1.40
N LEU A 201 -16.77 -6.56 -2.14
CA LEU A 201 -15.43 -6.33 -2.67
C LEU A 201 -14.38 -6.16 -1.55
N CYS A 202 -14.72 -5.49 -0.44
CA CYS A 202 -13.84 -5.35 0.72
C CYS A 202 -13.43 -6.72 1.28
N VAL A 203 -14.40 -7.63 1.43
CA VAL A 203 -14.16 -9.01 1.89
C VAL A 203 -13.28 -9.78 0.91
N HIS A 204 -13.54 -9.65 -0.39
CA HIS A 204 -12.72 -10.29 -1.43
C HIS A 204 -11.25 -9.81 -1.37
N VAL A 205 -11.04 -8.49 -1.33
CA VAL A 205 -9.70 -7.87 -1.24
C VAL A 205 -8.96 -8.28 0.03
N ALA A 206 -9.65 -8.33 1.17
CA ALA A 206 -9.06 -8.82 2.41
C ALA A 206 -8.62 -10.28 2.28
N GLY A 207 -9.40 -11.10 1.58
CA GLY A 207 -9.01 -12.46 1.25
C GLY A 207 -7.75 -12.52 0.39
N GLN A 208 -7.68 -11.72 -0.69
CA GLN A 208 -6.51 -11.64 -1.56
C GLN A 208 -5.25 -11.21 -0.82
N MET A 209 -5.36 -10.33 0.18
CA MET A 209 -4.22 -9.95 1.01
C MET A 209 -3.71 -11.12 1.87
N ILE A 210 -4.60 -11.96 2.40
CA ILE A 210 -4.19 -13.17 3.13
C ILE A 210 -3.58 -14.21 2.18
N ASP A 211 -4.05 -14.26 0.93
CA ASP A 211 -3.52 -15.16 -0.10
C ASP A 211 -2.08 -14.81 -0.52
N LEU A 212 -1.60 -13.59 -0.22
CA LEU A 212 -0.19 -13.23 -0.39
C LEU A 212 0.75 -14.01 0.54
N LEU A 213 0.23 -14.52 1.66
CA LEU A 213 1.02 -15.32 2.58
C LEU A 213 1.17 -16.74 2.01
N PRO A 214 2.35 -17.37 2.10
CA PRO A 214 2.51 -18.77 1.74
C PRO A 214 1.57 -19.68 2.55
N ASP A 215 1.19 -20.82 1.96
CA ASP A 215 0.38 -21.83 2.67
C ASP A 215 1.19 -22.51 3.77
N GLY A 216 2.46 -22.84 3.49
CA GLY A 216 3.42 -23.26 4.50
C GLY A 216 3.89 -22.07 5.34
N ILE A 217 4.20 -22.30 6.62
CA ILE A 217 4.82 -21.28 7.45
C ILE A 217 6.29 -21.17 7.06
N ASP A 218 6.65 -20.04 6.45
CA ASP A 218 8.03 -19.67 6.14
C ASP A 218 8.37 -18.32 6.76
N VAL A 219 9.01 -18.38 7.93
CA VAL A 219 9.43 -17.18 8.67
C VAL A 219 10.58 -16.46 7.96
N ALA A 220 11.42 -17.18 7.20
CA ALA A 220 12.51 -16.57 6.46
C ALA A 220 11.95 -15.73 5.31
N TRP A 221 10.97 -16.25 4.56
CA TRP A 221 10.24 -15.50 3.55
C TRP A 221 9.59 -14.24 4.14
N LEU A 222 8.95 -14.34 5.32
CA LEU A 222 8.32 -13.18 5.97
C LEU A 222 9.31 -12.03 6.18
N TYR A 223 10.49 -12.31 6.72
CA TYR A 223 11.48 -11.25 6.98
C TYR A 223 12.24 -10.79 5.74
N ARG A 224 12.43 -11.67 4.75
CA ARG A 224 13.18 -11.39 3.52
C ARG A 224 12.33 -10.63 2.49
N ASP A 225 11.12 -11.13 2.25
CA ASP A 225 10.34 -10.80 1.05
C ASP A 225 9.11 -9.92 1.36
N THR A 226 8.77 -9.71 2.64
CA THR A 226 7.64 -8.84 3.00
C THR A 226 8.10 -7.53 3.65
N PRO A 227 7.25 -6.50 3.70
CA PRO A 227 7.46 -5.36 4.58
C PRO A 227 7.23 -5.77 6.06
N TRP A 228 8.14 -6.59 6.60
CA TRP A 228 8.01 -7.28 7.89
C TRP A 228 7.69 -6.34 9.07
N TRP A 229 8.12 -5.08 9.00
CA TRP A 229 7.86 -4.06 10.02
C TRP A 229 6.38 -3.64 10.11
N CYS A 230 5.58 -3.84 9.05
CA CYS A 230 4.14 -3.58 9.06
C CYS A 230 3.29 -4.78 8.61
N VAL A 231 3.88 -5.96 8.39
CA VAL A 231 3.12 -7.13 7.95
C VAL A 231 2.03 -7.52 8.95
N LEU A 232 2.28 -7.35 10.26
CA LEU A 232 1.27 -7.52 11.30
C LEU A 232 0.04 -6.65 11.07
N HIS A 233 0.23 -5.38 10.66
CA HIS A 233 -0.87 -4.47 10.39
C HIS A 233 -1.72 -4.96 9.21
N TYR A 234 -1.09 -5.43 8.14
CA TYR A 234 -1.80 -5.96 6.97
C TYR A 234 -2.60 -7.22 7.31
N ILE A 235 -1.99 -8.16 8.04
CA ILE A 235 -2.66 -9.38 8.49
C ILE A 235 -3.85 -9.03 9.39
N MET A 236 -3.66 -8.14 10.37
CA MET A 236 -4.73 -7.73 11.28
C MET A 236 -5.86 -6.98 10.56
N GLN A 237 -5.52 -6.08 9.64
CA GLN A 237 -6.49 -5.32 8.85
C GLN A 237 -7.40 -6.26 8.06
N SER A 238 -6.81 -7.22 7.34
CA SER A 238 -7.57 -8.19 6.56
C SER A 238 -8.34 -9.18 7.43
N THR A 239 -7.72 -9.71 8.47
CA THR A 239 -8.39 -10.64 9.41
C THR A 239 -9.60 -9.97 10.07
N SER A 240 -9.52 -8.67 10.37
CA SER A 240 -10.65 -7.92 10.93
C SER A 240 -11.82 -7.81 9.95
N VAL A 241 -11.55 -7.57 8.65
CA VAL A 241 -12.59 -7.59 7.61
C VAL A 241 -13.26 -8.96 7.56
N LEU A 242 -12.46 -10.03 7.51
CA LEU A 242 -12.95 -11.41 7.35
C LEU A 242 -13.76 -11.86 8.57
N LEU A 243 -13.28 -11.59 9.80
CA LEU A 243 -14.02 -11.86 11.03
C LEU A 243 -15.33 -11.05 11.09
N MET A 244 -15.31 -9.79 10.65
CA MET A 244 -16.51 -8.97 10.57
C MET A 244 -17.53 -9.54 9.57
N ALA A 245 -17.08 -10.06 8.42
CA ALA A 245 -17.92 -10.76 7.47
C ALA A 245 -18.53 -12.04 8.08
N LEU A 246 -17.73 -12.85 8.78
CA LEU A 246 -18.22 -14.03 9.51
C LEU A 246 -19.17 -13.70 10.66
N LEU A 247 -19.12 -12.50 11.24
CA LEU A 247 -20.14 -12.11 12.22
C LEU A 247 -21.51 -11.82 11.57
N ASN A 248 -21.52 -11.55 10.26
CA ASN A 248 -22.70 -11.13 9.49
C ASN A 248 -23.07 -12.16 8.40
N GLN A 249 -22.88 -13.45 8.70
CA GLN A 249 -23.07 -14.57 7.78
C GLN A 249 -24.48 -14.70 7.20
N SER A 250 -25.51 -14.14 7.85
CA SER A 250 -26.88 -14.15 7.32
C SER A 250 -27.01 -13.50 5.95
N GLN A 251 -26.01 -12.72 5.54
CA GLN A 251 -25.95 -12.05 4.25
C GLN A 251 -25.01 -12.74 3.24
N LEU A 252 -24.36 -13.85 3.64
CA LEU A 252 -23.34 -14.57 2.87
C LEU A 252 -23.82 -16.00 2.53
N GLY A 253 -23.36 -16.53 1.39
CA GLY A 253 -23.61 -17.94 1.03
C GLY A 253 -22.67 -18.88 1.80
N THR A 254 -23.10 -20.13 1.99
CA THR A 254 -22.34 -21.16 2.75
C THR A 254 -20.92 -21.38 2.21
N SER A 255 -20.76 -21.50 0.89
CA SER A 255 -19.44 -21.65 0.24
C SER A 255 -18.52 -20.45 0.50
N THR A 256 -19.07 -19.23 0.50
CA THR A 256 -18.31 -18.01 0.81
C THR A 256 -17.86 -17.99 2.26
N THR A 257 -18.72 -18.38 3.20
CA THR A 257 -18.38 -18.50 4.62
C THR A 257 -17.22 -19.46 4.86
N VAL A 258 -17.25 -20.65 4.23
CA VAL A 258 -16.17 -21.64 4.35
C VAL A 258 -14.85 -21.08 3.85
N SER A 259 -14.84 -20.47 2.65
CA SER A 259 -13.62 -19.87 2.09
C SER A 259 -13.08 -18.72 2.96
N ILE A 260 -13.95 -17.93 3.59
CA ILE A 260 -13.52 -16.89 4.55
C ILE A 260 -12.90 -17.53 5.80
N GLY A 261 -13.49 -18.61 6.31
CA GLY A 261 -12.98 -19.36 7.46
C GLY A 261 -11.55 -19.87 7.23
N GLU A 262 -11.29 -20.51 6.09
CA GLU A 262 -9.96 -20.99 5.70
C GLU A 262 -8.91 -19.86 5.71
N LYS A 263 -9.28 -18.68 5.22
CA LYS A 263 -8.39 -17.50 5.23
C LYS A 263 -8.14 -16.98 6.65
N VAL A 264 -9.17 -16.95 7.50
CA VAL A 264 -9.01 -16.56 8.91
C VAL A 264 -8.10 -17.55 9.65
N GLU A 265 -8.25 -18.85 9.41
CA GLU A 265 -7.38 -19.88 9.99
C GLU A 265 -5.93 -19.73 9.53
N LYS A 266 -5.71 -19.50 8.23
CA LYS A 266 -4.39 -19.18 7.67
C LYS A 266 -3.77 -17.97 8.37
N ALA A 267 -4.53 -16.89 8.54
CA ALA A 267 -4.06 -15.69 9.24
C ALA A 267 -3.71 -15.98 10.72
N ILE A 268 -4.55 -16.74 11.44
CA ILE A 268 -4.29 -17.13 12.83
C ILE A 268 -3.02 -17.97 12.94
N ARG A 269 -2.77 -18.89 11.99
CA ARG A 269 -1.53 -19.68 11.95
C ARG A 269 -0.29 -18.79 11.80
N TRP A 270 -0.33 -17.83 10.88
CA TRP A 270 0.75 -16.85 10.68
C TRP A 270 0.97 -15.95 11.91
N LEU A 271 -0.11 -15.43 12.51
CA LEU A 271 -0.02 -14.64 13.74
C LEU A 271 0.56 -15.46 14.91
N GLY A 272 0.21 -16.75 14.98
CA GLY A 272 0.76 -17.70 15.95
C GLY A 272 2.27 -17.83 15.82
N GLU A 273 2.78 -17.97 14.60
CA GLU A 273 4.22 -18.03 14.38
C GLU A 273 4.92 -16.71 14.72
N MET A 274 4.37 -15.58 14.26
CA MET A 274 4.91 -14.25 14.56
C MET A 274 4.92 -13.95 16.08
N SER A 275 3.97 -14.52 16.83
CA SER A 275 3.86 -14.35 18.28
C SER A 275 5.05 -14.89 19.08
N THR A 276 5.84 -15.79 18.48
CA THR A 276 7.04 -16.36 19.12
C THR A 276 8.13 -15.30 19.34
N LYS A 277 8.13 -14.24 18.51
CA LYS A 277 9.17 -13.19 18.49
C LYS A 277 8.64 -11.80 18.80
N ASP A 278 7.34 -11.54 18.65
CA ASP A 278 6.74 -10.21 18.84
C ASP A 278 5.53 -10.23 19.78
N PRO A 279 5.57 -9.48 20.92
CA PRO A 279 4.43 -9.34 21.83
C PRO A 279 3.17 -8.74 21.19
N SER A 280 3.30 -7.90 20.17
CA SER A 280 2.14 -7.34 19.47
C SER A 280 1.41 -8.41 18.65
N SER A 281 2.17 -9.25 17.97
CA SER A 281 1.70 -10.43 17.25
C SER A 281 1.08 -11.45 18.20
N ARG A 282 1.62 -11.61 19.42
CA ARG A 282 1.00 -12.45 20.46
C ARG A 282 -0.38 -11.96 20.87
N ARG A 283 -0.55 -10.65 21.07
CA ARG A 283 -1.86 -10.07 21.39
C ARG A 283 -2.84 -10.26 20.24
N ALA A 284 -2.41 -9.99 19.01
CA ALA A 284 -3.19 -10.19 17.80
C ALA A 284 -3.65 -11.66 17.64
N TRP A 285 -2.74 -12.61 17.78
CA TRP A 285 -3.03 -14.04 17.70
C TRP A 285 -4.09 -14.48 18.71
N LEU A 286 -3.91 -14.12 19.99
CA LEU A 286 -4.86 -14.49 21.05
C LEU A 286 -6.25 -13.92 20.78
N LEU A 287 -6.33 -12.66 20.35
CA LEU A 287 -7.59 -11.99 20.02
C LEU A 287 -8.29 -12.66 18.83
N CYS A 288 -7.61 -12.83 17.70
CA CYS A 288 -8.20 -13.43 16.50
C CYS A 288 -8.64 -14.87 16.74
N ARG A 289 -7.85 -15.65 17.49
CA ARG A 289 -8.19 -17.02 17.84
C ARG A 289 -9.41 -17.12 18.75
N ASP A 290 -9.52 -16.26 19.76
CA ASP A 290 -10.70 -16.20 20.65
C ASP A 290 -11.96 -15.77 19.90
N LEU A 291 -11.87 -14.76 19.03
CA LEU A 291 -13.02 -14.34 18.22
C LEU A 291 -13.47 -15.44 17.25
N TYR A 292 -12.53 -16.12 16.60
CA TYR A 292 -12.84 -17.20 15.66
C TYR A 292 -13.43 -18.44 16.35
N SER A 293 -12.94 -18.83 17.53
CA SER A 293 -13.52 -19.96 18.27
C SER A 293 -14.96 -19.68 18.73
N ARG A 294 -15.25 -18.46 19.18
CA ARG A 294 -16.61 -18.03 19.53
C ARG A 294 -17.54 -18.08 18.32
N LEU A 295 -17.04 -17.72 17.13
CA LEU A 295 -17.79 -17.81 15.88
C LEU A 295 -18.13 -19.27 15.54
N GLY A 296 -17.17 -20.19 15.64
CA GLY A 296 -17.41 -21.63 15.45
C GLY A 296 -18.52 -22.15 16.38
N SER A 297 -18.45 -21.83 17.67
CA SER A 297 -19.48 -22.26 18.63
C SER A 297 -20.88 -21.75 18.32
N ARG A 298 -21.00 -20.56 17.69
CA ARG A 298 -22.30 -20.01 17.27
C ARG A 298 -22.83 -20.67 16.01
N LEU A 299 -21.94 -21.16 15.15
CA LEU A 299 -22.32 -21.87 13.92
C LEU A 299 -22.84 -23.27 14.23
N ASP A 300 -22.17 -23.96 15.15
CA ASP A 300 -22.58 -25.30 15.59
C ASP A 300 -23.91 -25.27 16.35
N ALA A 301 -24.19 -24.21 17.10
CA ALA A 301 -25.44 -24.04 17.86
C ALA A 301 -26.64 -23.58 17.01
N GLY A 302 -26.42 -23.18 15.76
CA GLY A 302 -27.46 -22.72 14.83
C GLY A 302 -27.92 -23.75 13.79
N CYS A 303 -27.39 -24.98 13.85
CA CYS A 303 -27.79 -26.12 13.01
C CYS A 303 -28.78 -27.03 13.73
#